data_AF-A0A969C2Y7-F1
#
_entry.id   AF-A0A969C2Y7-F1
#
_cell.length_a   1.000
_cell.length_b   1.000
_cell.length_c   1.000
_cell.angle_alpha   90.00
_cell.angle_beta   90.00
_cell.angle_gamma   90.00
#
_symmetry.space_group_name_H-M   'P 1'
#
loop_
_entity.id
_entity.type
_entity.pdbx_description
1 polymer ?
#
loop_
_entity_poly.entity_id
_entity_poly.type
_entity_poly.pdbx_seq_one_letter_code
_entity_poly.pdbx_strand_id
1 'polypeptide(L)'
;MKQLRKMFIAVEEQIRVVCPRSKLYAGWCRGCCAETEMVTFPEAADIICHDLSKVIEQTAAGKVHLGIRPEALLVCLNSLLRVNQMSSV
;
A
#
# COMPACT_ATOMS: atom_id res chain seq x y z
N MET A 1 22.17 18.44 7.20
CA MET A 1 21.23 17.29 7.19
C MET A 1 19.90 17.79 7.75
N LYS A 2 18.82 17.81 6.96
CA LYS A 2 17.51 18.30 7.44
C LYS A 2 16.76 17.17 8.13
N GLN A 3 16.40 17.41 9.38
CA GLN A 3 15.70 16.47 10.26
C GLN A 3 14.23 16.38 9.84
N LEU A 4 13.76 15.18 9.48
CA LEU A 4 12.36 14.93 9.14
C LEU A 4 11.51 15.00 10.42
N ARG A 5 10.48 15.85 10.44
CA ARG A 5 9.53 15.95 11.56
C ARG A 5 8.35 15.01 11.31
N LYS A 6 8.17 13.99 12.17
CA LYS A 6 6.97 13.16 12.19
C LYS A 6 5.83 13.97 12.82
N MET A 7 4.71 14.06 12.12
CA MET A 7 3.52 14.78 12.59
C MET A 7 2.35 13.77 12.61
N PHE A 8 1.81 13.53 13.80
CA PHE A 8 0.70 12.61 13.99
C PHE A 8 -0.62 13.37 13.84
N ILE A 9 -1.43 13.00 12.86
CA ILE A 9 -2.79 13.52 12.70
C ILE A 9 -3.71 12.31 12.82
N ALA A 10 -4.56 12.32 13.84
CA ALA A 10 -5.62 11.33 14.00
C ALA A 10 -6.77 11.73 13.06
N VAL A 11 -6.93 10.99 11.97
CA VAL A 11 -8.15 11.02 11.15
C VAL A 11 -8.64 9.58 11.04
N GLU A 12 -9.89 9.38 11.40
CA GLU A 12 -10.58 8.10 11.25
C GLU A 12 -10.41 7.62 9.79
N GLU A 13 -9.76 6.46 9.65
CA GLU A 13 -9.62 5.67 8.42
C GLU A 13 -8.97 6.34 7.18
N GLN A 14 -7.95 7.17 7.33
CA GLN A 14 -7.15 7.60 6.17
C GLN A 14 -5.64 7.42 6.37
N ILE A 15 -5.06 6.54 5.56
CA ILE A 15 -3.61 6.38 5.41
C ILE A 15 -3.07 7.61 4.65
N ARG A 16 -2.38 8.52 5.34
CA ARG A 16 -1.60 9.58 4.69
C ARG A 16 -0.16 9.12 4.44
N VAL A 17 0.18 9.02 3.18
CA VAL A 17 1.53 8.74 2.67
C VAL A 17 2.26 10.05 2.43
N VAL A 18 3.53 10.18 2.84
CA VAL A 18 4.42 11.27 2.43
C VAL A 18 5.72 10.67 1.90
N CYS A 19 6.03 10.90 0.61
CA CYS A 19 7.34 10.55 0.07
C CYS A 19 7.80 11.59 -0.96
N PRO A 20 8.96 12.26 -0.75
CA PRO A 20 9.62 13.06 -1.76
C PRO A 20 10.76 12.24 -2.39
N ARG A 21 10.71 12.01 -3.70
CA ARG A 21 11.77 11.41 -4.56
C ARG A 21 11.86 9.89 -4.63
N SER A 22 10.79 9.25 -5.07
CA SER A 22 10.79 8.11 -6.01
C SER A 22 9.31 7.80 -6.25
N LYS A 23 8.96 7.01 -7.27
CA LYS A 23 7.56 6.64 -7.58
C LYS A 23 6.88 5.81 -6.47
N LEU A 24 7.53 5.62 -5.33
CA LEU A 24 7.07 4.78 -4.22
C LEU A 24 6.52 5.65 -3.10
N TYR A 25 5.26 5.40 -2.77
CA TYR A 25 4.53 6.11 -1.74
C TYR A 25 4.78 5.43 -0.38
N ALA A 26 5.74 5.91 0.41
CA ALA A 26 5.96 5.41 1.77
C ALA A 26 4.92 5.93 2.78
N GLY A 27 4.33 5.05 3.58
CA GLY A 27 3.34 5.41 4.59
C GLY A 27 3.22 4.39 5.72
N TRP A 28 2.40 4.70 6.71
CA TRP A 28 2.08 3.76 7.79
C TRP A 28 0.78 3.03 7.48
N CYS A 29 0.82 1.70 7.39
CA CYS A 29 -0.40 0.90 7.23
C CYS A 29 -0.91 0.44 8.59
N ARG A 30 -2.12 0.89 8.96
CA ARG A 30 -2.77 0.49 10.21
C ARG A 30 -3.04 -1.00 10.29
N GLY A 31 -3.49 -1.63 9.19
CA GLY A 31 -3.77 -3.07 9.17
C GLY A 31 -2.53 -3.95 9.30
N CYS A 32 -1.36 -3.46 8.86
CA CYS A 32 -0.09 -4.17 9.01
C CYS A 32 0.69 -3.76 10.27
N CYS A 33 0.27 -2.72 10.98
CA CYS A 33 1.00 -2.11 12.10
C CYS A 33 2.48 -1.80 11.79
N ALA A 34 2.78 -1.35 10.57
CA ALA A 34 4.14 -1.11 10.11
C ALA A 34 4.23 0.01 9.08
N GLU A 35 5.43 0.60 8.95
CA GLU A 35 5.80 1.40 7.77
C GLU A 35 5.83 0.46 6.55
N THR A 36 5.23 0.91 5.44
CA THR A 36 5.11 0.17 4.20
C THR A 36 5.29 1.10 3.01
N GLU A 37 5.67 0.52 1.90
CA GLU A 37 5.46 1.14 0.60
C GLU A 37 4.02 0.89 0.14
N MET A 38 3.48 1.88 -0.52
CA MET A 38 2.19 1.87 -1.18
C MET A 38 2.46 2.03 -2.67
N VAL A 39 1.82 1.21 -3.49
CA VAL A 39 2.05 1.16 -4.94
C VAL A 39 0.71 1.24 -5.67
N THR A 40 0.69 1.67 -6.92
CA THR A 40 -0.54 1.62 -7.72
C THR A 40 -0.94 0.17 -8.04
N PHE A 41 -2.19 -0.06 -8.43
CA PHE A 41 -2.63 -1.40 -8.81
C PHE A 41 -1.83 -2.04 -9.96
N PRO A 42 -1.46 -1.32 -11.03
CA PRO A 42 -0.57 -1.87 -12.06
C PRO A 42 0.80 -2.28 -11.51
N GLU A 43 1.43 -1.42 -10.70
CA GLU A 43 2.71 -1.74 -10.05
C GLU A 43 2.59 -2.95 -9.11
N ALA A 44 1.49 -3.06 -8.37
CA ALA A 44 1.21 -4.22 -7.53
C ALA A 44 1.16 -5.51 -8.38
N ALA A 45 0.45 -5.49 -9.51
CA ALA A 45 0.32 -6.63 -10.42
C ALA A 45 1.68 -7.08 -10.96
N ASP A 46 2.52 -6.13 -11.37
CA ASP A 46 3.89 -6.38 -11.83
C ASP A 46 4.75 -7.02 -10.73
N ILE A 47 4.68 -6.51 -9.50
CA ILE A 47 5.47 -6.99 -8.35
C ILE A 47 5.16 -8.44 -8.00
N ILE A 48 3.88 -8.83 -7.98
CA ILE A 48 3.47 -10.21 -7.64
C ILE A 48 3.34 -11.10 -8.87
N CYS A 49 3.76 -10.63 -10.06
CA CYS A 49 3.67 -11.34 -11.33
C CYS A 49 2.28 -11.95 -11.59
N HIS A 50 1.24 -11.19 -11.28
CA HIS A 50 -0.16 -11.59 -11.44
C HIS A 50 -0.93 -10.60 -12.30
N ASP A 51 -2.05 -11.05 -12.87
CA ASP A 51 -2.95 -10.15 -13.59
C ASP A 51 -3.53 -9.09 -12.65
N LEU A 52 -3.70 -7.88 -13.19
CA LEU A 52 -4.30 -6.74 -12.50
C LEU A 52 -5.65 -7.10 -11.85
N SER A 53 -6.48 -7.89 -12.54
CA SER A 53 -7.78 -8.36 -12.04
C SER A 53 -7.65 -9.12 -10.74
N LYS A 54 -6.61 -9.94 -10.57
CA LYS A 54 -6.38 -10.70 -9.34
C LYS A 54 -6.05 -9.78 -8.17
N VAL A 55 -5.27 -8.72 -8.41
CA VAL A 55 -4.99 -7.70 -7.39
C VAL A 55 -6.27 -7.02 -6.94
N ILE A 56 -7.13 -6.64 -7.90
CA ILE A 56 -8.43 -6.01 -7.65
C ILE A 56 -9.33 -6.95 -6.84
N GLU A 57 -9.42 -8.22 -7.19
CA GLU A 57 -10.22 -9.22 -6.47
C GLU A 57 -9.76 -9.40 -5.02
N GLN A 58 -8.45 -9.58 -4.77
CA GLN A 58 -7.94 -9.72 -3.40
C GLN A 58 -8.18 -8.46 -2.58
N THR A 59 -8.14 -7.30 -3.23
CA THR A 59 -8.41 -6.02 -2.59
C THR A 59 -9.90 -5.86 -2.26
N ALA A 60 -10.79 -6.18 -3.19
CA ALA A 60 -12.23 -6.17 -2.99
C ALA A 60 -12.68 -7.17 -1.89
N ALA A 61 -11.96 -8.29 -1.77
CA ALA A 61 -12.13 -9.26 -0.70
C ALA A 61 -11.58 -8.80 0.67
N GLY A 62 -11.03 -7.58 0.77
CA GLY A 62 -10.48 -7.02 2.01
C GLY A 62 -9.18 -7.66 2.48
N LYS A 63 -8.51 -8.47 1.64
CA LYS A 63 -7.26 -9.15 1.98
C LYS A 63 -6.03 -8.25 1.79
N VAL A 64 -6.17 -7.23 0.96
CA VAL A 64 -5.12 -6.26 0.66
C VAL A 64 -5.57 -4.88 1.10
N HIS A 65 -4.72 -4.17 1.85
CA HIS A 65 -5.08 -2.86 2.38
C HIS A 65 -4.91 -1.76 1.32
N LEU A 66 -5.85 -0.81 1.32
CA LEU A 66 -5.91 0.29 0.38
C LEU A 66 -5.51 1.63 1.01
N GLY A 67 -4.99 2.51 0.17
CA GLY A 67 -4.89 3.94 0.43
C GLY A 67 -5.44 4.73 -0.74
N ILE A 68 -6.13 5.83 -0.46
CA ILE A 68 -6.73 6.69 -1.48
C ILE A 68 -5.92 7.99 -1.55
N ARG A 69 -5.52 8.37 -2.76
CA ARG A 69 -5.00 9.70 -3.08
C ARG A 69 -5.92 10.38 -4.12
N PRO A 70 -5.89 11.72 -4.20
CA PRO A 70 -6.64 12.45 -5.22
C PRO A 70 -6.36 11.96 -6.65
N GLU A 71 -5.12 11.55 -6.95
CA GLU A 71 -4.73 11.13 -8.32
C GLU A 71 -4.73 9.61 -8.54
N ALA A 72 -4.78 8.79 -7.48
CA ALA A 72 -4.58 7.34 -7.61
C ALA A 72 -5.10 6.54 -6.41
N LEU A 73 -5.49 5.29 -6.67
CA LEU A 73 -5.66 4.26 -5.65
C LEU A 73 -4.34 3.52 -5.44
N LEU A 74 -3.99 3.32 -4.18
CA LEU A 74 -2.76 2.69 -3.76
C LEU A 74 -3.02 1.42 -2.96
N VAL A 75 -2.11 0.48 -3.09
CA VAL A 75 -2.11 -0.86 -2.50
C VAL A 75 -0.93 -0.96 -1.53
N CYS A 76 -1.18 -1.44 -0.32
CA CYS A 76 -0.15 -1.71 0.68
C CYS A 76 0.67 -2.95 0.31
N LEU A 77 1.97 -2.74 0.06
CA LEU A 77 2.88 -3.79 -0.37
C LEU A 77 2.99 -4.92 0.66
N ASN A 78 3.04 -4.61 1.96
CA ASN A 78 3.12 -5.64 3.00
C ASN A 78 1.92 -6.60 2.99
N SER A 79 0.70 -6.07 2.84
CA SER A 79 -0.50 -6.92 2.74
C SER A 79 -0.54 -7.72 1.45
N LEU A 80 -0.11 -7.11 0.34
CA LEU A 80 -0.04 -7.75 -0.97
C LEU A 80 0.90 -8.96 -0.94
N LEU A 81 2.12 -8.78 -0.44
CA LEU A 81 3.12 -9.85 -0.35
C LEU A 81 2.66 -10.98 0.59
N ARG A 82 2.00 -10.66 1.70
CA ARG A 82 1.45 -11.67 2.61
C ARG A 82 0.41 -12.55 1.91
N VAL A 83 -0.54 -11.94 1.18
CA VAL A 83 -1.57 -12.69 0.45
C VAL A 83 -0.96 -13.54 -0.67
N ASN A 84 0.07 -13.02 -1.34
CA ASN A 84 0.75 -13.75 -2.40
C ASN A 84 1.47 -15.00 -1.87
N GLN A 85 2.21 -14.87 -0.76
CA GLN A 85 2.92 -15.99 -0.11
C GLN A 85 1.96 -17.09 0.36
N MET A 86 0.74 -16.73 0.78
CA MET A 86 -0.29 -17.70 1.19
C MET A 86 -0.96 -18.42 0.01
N SER A 87 -0.79 -17.92 -1.22
CA SER A 87 -1.40 -18.49 -2.43
C SER A 87 -0.48 -19.48 -3.17
N SER A 88 0.74 -19.69 -2.68
CA SER A 88 1.75 -20.60 -3.27
C SER A 88 1.85 -21.96 -2.56
N VAL A 89 0.87 -22.29 -1.70
CA VAL A 89 0.69 -23.59 -1.04
C VAL A 89 -0.64 -24.18 -1.50
#